data_AF-A0A1C7N6R0-F1
#
_entry.id   AF-A0A1C7N6R0-F1
#
_cell.length_a   1.000
_cell.length_b   1.000
_cell.length_c   1.000
_cell.angle_alpha   90.00
_cell.angle_beta   90.00
_cell.angle_gamma   90.00
#
_symmetry.space_group_name_H-M   'P 1'
#
loop_
_entity.id
_entity.type
_entity.pdbx_description
1 polymer ?
#
loop_
_entity_poly.entity_id
_entity_poly.type
_entity_poly.pdbx_seq_one_letter_code
_entity_poly.pdbx_strand_id
1 'polypeptide(L)'
;MQYLNKNYHTITQHTPNNAYYPVAIPPDPLERYGSGHLDLDVLGTFVSRLTLIQQMDFVRRVLAITTAQCVAISSIVFFIVHICPLFEWLNDRWAWWIPVIPLSIISLLIMWQLYSQFFHLSLSTRTVLLSIYSACVSLVLANVIAKFMYEEGQSILIMTIFGLTCCILYTLQKRYPFSGAFPFVCSLGAICLTSLWLRYIYEMDPIEILLPITAASLICIYIILELYYMMHNVTLEDYMLANLNLFIDIIYPIRFIHHFCELTDHLNMFPDVLYPGE
;
A
#
# COMPACT_ATOMS: atom_id res chain seq x y z
N MET A 1 -42.33 -68.71 17.85
CA MET A 1 -40.97 -68.97 17.35
C MET A 1 -40.32 -67.63 17.04
N GLN A 2 -39.13 -67.38 17.61
CA GLN A 2 -37.99 -66.58 17.09
C GLN A 2 -38.29 -65.15 16.59
N TYR A 3 -37.98 -64.05 17.29
CA TYR A 3 -36.68 -63.47 17.71
C TYR A 3 -35.59 -63.40 16.64
N LEU A 4 -35.23 -62.16 16.26
CA LEU A 4 -33.87 -61.66 15.91
C LEU A 4 -33.99 -60.13 15.73
N ASN A 5 -33.77 -59.25 16.72
CA ASN A 5 -32.50 -58.81 17.33
C ASN A 5 -31.32 -58.60 16.36
N LYS A 6 -30.93 -57.33 16.17
CA LYS A 6 -29.51 -56.98 16.04
C LYS A 6 -29.22 -55.55 16.56
N ASN A 7 -28.90 -55.51 17.86
CA ASN A 7 -27.78 -54.81 18.50
C ASN A 7 -27.55 -53.31 18.23
N TYR A 8 -27.96 -52.51 19.23
CA TYR A 8 -27.25 -51.30 19.62
C TYR A 8 -26.17 -51.66 20.65
N HIS A 9 -24.90 -51.34 20.36
CA HIS A 9 -23.85 -51.30 21.37
C HIS A 9 -23.68 -49.86 21.86
N THR A 10 -24.01 -49.65 23.13
CA THR A 10 -23.57 -48.52 23.97
C THR A 10 -22.12 -48.74 24.41
N ILE A 11 -21.25 -47.73 24.25
CA ILE A 11 -20.19 -47.42 25.23
C ILE A 11 -20.09 -45.89 25.38
N THR A 12 -20.39 -45.45 26.61
CA THR A 12 -20.20 -44.13 27.23
C THR A 12 -18.76 -43.65 27.20
N GLN A 13 -18.52 -42.33 27.10
CA GLN A 13 -17.64 -41.59 28.03
C GLN A 13 -17.54 -40.08 27.77
N HIS A 14 -17.56 -39.35 28.89
CA HIS A 14 -16.99 -38.01 29.16
C HIS A 14 -17.55 -36.75 28.47
N THR A 15 -18.38 -36.02 29.21
CA THR A 15 -18.40 -34.55 29.18
C THR A 15 -17.10 -33.99 29.77
N PRO A 16 -16.53 -32.97 29.12
CA PRO A 16 -16.47 -31.67 29.79
C PRO A 16 -16.86 -30.51 28.88
N ASN A 17 -17.67 -29.60 29.44
CA ASN A 17 -17.84 -28.19 29.13
C ASN A 17 -17.36 -27.69 27.75
N ASN A 18 -18.28 -27.66 26.78
CA ASN A 18 -18.10 -26.89 25.55
C ASN A 18 -18.65 -25.47 25.73
N ALA A 19 -17.73 -24.52 25.53
CA ALA A 19 -18.03 -23.13 25.25
C ALA A 19 -19.07 -23.00 24.13
N TYR A 20 -19.94 -22.00 24.28
CA TYR A 20 -20.89 -21.57 23.27
C TYR A 20 -20.14 -21.25 21.95
N TYR A 21 -20.22 -22.15 20.98
CA TYR A 21 -20.09 -21.80 19.57
C TYR A 21 -21.52 -21.64 19.02
N PRO A 22 -21.84 -20.55 18.29
CA PRO A 22 -23.10 -20.48 17.58
C PRO A 22 -23.12 -21.56 16.50
N VAL A 23 -24.17 -22.37 16.52
CA VAL A 23 -24.48 -23.39 15.53
C VAL A 23 -24.56 -22.73 14.15
N ALA A 24 -23.69 -23.15 13.24
CA ALA A 24 -23.81 -22.81 11.83
C ALA A 24 -25.09 -23.47 11.29
N ILE A 25 -26.09 -22.65 11.03
CA ILE A 25 -27.32 -23.06 10.34
C ILE A 25 -26.90 -23.40 8.90
N PRO A 26 -27.16 -24.62 8.40
CA PRO A 26 -26.89 -24.95 7.01
C PRO A 26 -27.77 -24.05 6.10
N PRO A 27 -27.21 -23.49 5.01
CA PRO A 27 -27.96 -22.58 4.15
C PRO A 27 -29.13 -23.30 3.47
N ASP A 28 -30.27 -22.62 3.40
CA ASP A 28 -31.48 -23.11 2.75
C ASP A 28 -31.21 -23.46 1.28
N PRO A 29 -31.63 -24.63 0.77
CA PRO A 29 -31.31 -25.08 -0.60
C PRO A 29 -32.00 -24.28 -1.72
N LEU A 30 -32.75 -23.23 -1.40
CA LEU A 30 -33.68 -22.56 -2.32
C LEU A 30 -33.47 -21.05 -2.44
N GLU A 31 -32.40 -20.50 -1.87
CA GLU A 31 -32.04 -19.11 -2.13
C GLU A 31 -31.36 -19.00 -3.49
N ARG A 32 -32.08 -18.44 -4.46
CA ARG A 32 -31.61 -18.27 -5.84
C ARG A 32 -30.60 -17.14 -5.89
N TYR A 33 -29.33 -17.45 -5.60
CA TYR A 33 -28.23 -16.52 -5.81
C TYR A 33 -28.15 -16.14 -7.30
N GLY A 34 -28.19 -14.84 -7.58
CA GLY A 34 -27.93 -14.32 -8.93
C GLY A 34 -26.53 -14.74 -9.37
N SER A 35 -26.35 -15.12 -10.65
CA SER A 35 -25.08 -15.73 -11.12
C SER A 35 -23.84 -14.84 -10.90
N GLY A 36 -24.02 -13.52 -10.77
CA GLY A 36 -22.93 -12.60 -10.43
C GLY A 36 -22.40 -12.70 -8.99
N HIS A 37 -23.13 -13.36 -8.07
CA HIS A 37 -22.68 -13.54 -6.68
C HIS A 37 -21.77 -14.78 -6.54
N LEU A 38 -22.10 -15.88 -7.23
CA LEU A 38 -21.27 -17.09 -7.24
C LEU A 38 -19.94 -16.88 -7.99
N ASP A 39 -19.94 -16.14 -9.10
CA ASP A 39 -18.71 -15.89 -9.85
C ASP A 39 -17.73 -14.96 -9.10
N LEU A 40 -18.25 -14.07 -8.24
CA LEU A 40 -17.44 -13.20 -7.38
C LEU A 40 -16.85 -13.95 -6.17
N ASP A 41 -17.60 -14.88 -5.57
CA ASP A 41 -17.10 -15.71 -4.47
C ASP A 41 -16.01 -16.69 -4.93
N VAL A 42 -16.01 -17.09 -6.21
CA VAL A 42 -14.97 -17.92 -6.85
C VAL A 42 -13.70 -17.11 -7.16
N LEU A 43 -13.83 -15.80 -7.44
CA LEU A 43 -12.70 -14.88 -7.72
C LEU A 43 -12.17 -14.14 -6.48
N GLY A 44 -12.85 -14.27 -5.34
CA GLY A 44 -12.50 -13.63 -4.08
C GLY A 44 -13.27 -12.33 -3.85
N THR A 45 -13.69 -12.11 -2.60
CA THR A 45 -14.39 -10.88 -2.21
C THR A 45 -13.44 -9.69 -2.17
N PHE A 46 -13.83 -8.60 -2.85
CA PHE A 46 -13.07 -7.35 -2.83
C PHE A 46 -13.00 -6.74 -1.43
N VAL A 47 -11.89 -6.07 -1.11
CA VAL A 47 -11.65 -5.49 0.21
C VAL A 47 -12.76 -4.50 0.60
N SER A 48 -13.26 -3.70 -0.34
CA SER A 48 -14.37 -2.74 -0.12
C SER A 48 -15.66 -3.36 0.41
N ARG A 49 -15.89 -4.66 0.18
CA ARG A 49 -17.08 -5.39 0.64
C ARG A 49 -16.88 -6.12 1.97
N LEU A 50 -15.65 -6.17 2.48
CA LEU A 50 -15.31 -6.82 3.74
C LEU A 50 -15.63 -5.92 4.94
N THR A 51 -15.54 -6.50 6.15
CA THR A 51 -15.72 -5.75 7.39
C THR A 51 -14.66 -4.66 7.54
N LEU A 52 -14.99 -3.55 8.22
CA LEU A 52 -14.06 -2.44 8.47
C LEU A 52 -12.72 -2.90 9.04
N ILE A 53 -12.73 -3.88 9.94
CA ILE A 53 -11.51 -4.43 10.55
C ILE A 53 -10.60 -5.08 9.50
N GLN A 54 -11.18 -5.84 8.56
CA GLN A 54 -10.44 -6.50 7.48
C GLN A 54 -9.90 -5.48 6.47
N GLN A 55 -10.70 -4.45 6.14
CA GLN A 55 -10.24 -3.33 5.31
C GLN A 55 -9.03 -2.63 5.92
N MET A 56 -9.10 -2.30 7.22
CA MET A 56 -8.00 -1.64 7.91
C MET A 56 -6.76 -2.54 8.01
N ASP A 57 -6.92 -3.86 8.15
CA ASP A 57 -5.78 -4.79 8.16
C ASP A 57 -5.06 -4.80 6.80
N PHE A 58 -5.82 -4.85 5.70
CA PHE A 58 -5.26 -4.77 4.34
C PHE A 58 -4.49 -3.47 4.13
N VAL A 59 -5.15 -2.33 4.39
CA VAL A 59 -4.57 -0.98 4.24
C VAL A 59 -3.30 -0.83 5.08
N ARG A 60 -3.33 -1.30 6.34
CA ARG A 60 -2.17 -1.26 7.24
C ARG A 60 -1.01 -2.08 6.71
N ARG A 61 -1.24 -3.27 6.17
CA ARG A 61 -0.18 -4.12 5.58
C ARG A 61 0.45 -3.45 4.37
N VAL A 62 -0.38 -2.88 3.49
CA VAL A 62 0.10 -2.17 2.29
C VAL A 62 0.94 -0.95 2.68
N LEU A 63 0.41 -0.10 3.57
CA LEU A 63 1.14 1.07 4.06
C LEU A 63 2.41 0.70 4.84
N ALA A 64 2.40 -0.37 5.63
CA ALA A 64 3.58 -0.83 6.37
C ALA A 64 4.72 -1.24 5.43
N ILE A 65 4.41 -2.00 4.38
CA ILE A 65 5.40 -2.41 3.37
C ILE A 65 5.91 -1.20 2.58
N THR A 66 5.01 -0.33 2.14
CA THR A 66 5.38 0.90 1.41
C THR A 66 6.26 1.81 2.27
N THR A 67 5.90 2.01 3.55
CA THR A 67 6.69 2.83 4.49
C THR A 67 8.05 2.21 4.77
N ALA A 68 8.12 0.89 4.97
CA ALA A 68 9.39 0.18 5.16
C ALA A 68 10.31 0.36 3.94
N GLN A 69 9.75 0.39 2.72
CA GLN A 69 10.52 0.65 1.51
C GLN A 69 10.96 2.11 1.39
N CYS A 70 10.11 3.07 1.70
CA CYS A 70 10.50 4.48 1.77
C CYS A 70 11.64 4.69 2.77
N VAL A 71 11.59 4.05 3.94
CA VAL A 71 12.67 4.08 4.94
C VAL A 71 13.95 3.44 4.40
N ALA A 72 13.86 2.26 3.77
CA ALA A 72 15.02 1.60 3.18
C ALA A 72 15.66 2.44 2.06
N ILE A 73 14.85 3.00 1.17
CA ILE A 73 15.29 3.91 0.11
C ILE A 73 15.97 5.13 0.71
N SER A 74 15.34 5.79 1.69
CA SER A 74 15.90 6.96 2.37
C SER A 74 17.22 6.66 3.07
N SER A 75 17.33 5.48 3.71
CA SER A 75 18.57 5.06 4.38
C SER A 75 19.70 4.81 3.38
N ILE A 76 19.42 4.16 2.25
CA ILE A 76 20.43 3.90 1.20
C ILE A 76 20.86 5.22 0.55
N VAL A 77 19.90 6.11 0.26
CA VAL A 77 20.18 7.46 -0.25
C VAL A 77 21.08 8.22 0.70
N PHE A 78 20.73 8.29 1.99
CA PHE A 78 21.54 8.97 3.00
C PHE A 78 22.97 8.40 3.05
N PHE A 79 23.11 7.08 3.06
CA PHE A 79 24.41 6.41 3.07
C PHE A 79 25.25 6.75 1.83
N ILE A 80 24.67 6.67 0.63
CA ILE A 80 25.37 6.96 -0.63
C ILE A 80 25.85 8.41 -0.67
N VAL A 81 25.01 9.36 -0.27
CA VAL A 81 25.36 10.77 -0.41
C VAL A 81 26.33 11.24 0.69
N HIS A 82 26.27 10.69 1.91
CA HIS A 82 27.15 11.12 3.00
C HIS A 82 28.47 10.34 3.12
N ILE A 83 28.48 9.03 2.82
CA ILE A 83 29.59 8.13 3.20
C ILE A 83 30.43 7.69 1.99
N CYS A 84 29.88 7.72 0.77
CA CYS A 84 30.57 7.13 -0.38
C CYS A 84 31.28 8.16 -1.28
N PRO A 85 32.54 7.88 -1.72
CA PRO A 85 33.19 8.60 -2.83
C PRO A 85 32.50 8.39 -4.19
N LEU A 86 31.41 7.61 -4.22
CA LEU A 86 30.49 7.50 -5.37
C LEU A 86 29.97 8.87 -5.82
N PHE A 87 29.89 9.88 -4.94
CA PHE A 87 29.49 11.24 -5.29
C PHE A 87 30.35 11.85 -6.41
N GLU A 88 31.68 11.66 -6.37
CA GLU A 88 32.59 12.19 -7.39
C GLU A 88 32.45 11.46 -8.73
N TRP A 89 32.22 10.13 -8.69
CA TRP A 89 32.01 9.32 -9.88
C TRP A 89 30.63 9.56 -10.52
N LEU A 90 29.59 9.80 -9.72
CA LEU A 90 28.24 10.14 -10.17
C LEU A 90 28.15 11.54 -10.79
N ASN A 91 29.06 12.45 -10.44
CA ASN A 91 29.06 13.82 -10.95
C ASN A 91 29.47 13.91 -12.44
N ASP A 92 30.00 12.83 -13.01
CA ASP A 92 30.31 12.81 -14.44
C ASP A 92 29.02 12.89 -15.30
N ARG A 93 29.13 13.55 -16.46
CA ARG A 93 28.01 13.84 -17.38
C ARG A 93 27.31 12.57 -17.86
N TRP A 94 28.05 11.47 -17.99
CA TRP A 94 27.54 10.19 -18.49
C TRP A 94 27.08 9.23 -17.38
N ALA A 95 27.44 9.49 -16.13
CA ALA A 95 27.14 8.60 -15.01
C ALA A 95 25.65 8.53 -14.68
N TRP A 96 24.83 9.49 -15.15
CA TRP A 96 23.38 9.48 -14.93
C TRP A 96 22.66 8.29 -15.63
N TRP A 97 23.21 7.79 -16.75
CA TRP A 97 22.61 6.67 -17.48
C TRP A 97 22.80 5.33 -16.78
N ILE A 98 23.87 5.20 -16.00
CA ILE A 98 24.25 3.93 -15.35
C ILE A 98 23.21 3.42 -14.36
N PRO A 99 22.62 4.24 -13.47
CA PRO A 99 21.54 3.79 -12.58
C PRO A 99 20.17 3.75 -13.28
N VAL A 100 19.97 4.54 -14.34
CA VAL A 100 18.67 4.68 -15.03
C VAL A 100 18.38 3.52 -15.97
N ILE A 101 19.40 2.99 -16.66
CA ILE A 101 19.23 1.83 -17.55
C ILE A 101 18.79 0.57 -16.77
N PRO A 102 19.43 0.17 -15.66
CA PRO A 102 18.95 -0.94 -14.83
C PRO A 102 17.53 -0.69 -14.31
N LEU A 103 17.22 0.53 -13.86
CA LEU A 103 15.89 0.88 -13.37
C LEU A 103 14.83 0.70 -14.47
N SER A 104 15.10 1.15 -15.69
CA SER A 104 14.15 1.02 -16.80
C SER A 104 13.93 -0.44 -17.20
N ILE A 105 14.99 -1.25 -17.23
CA ILE A 105 14.90 -2.69 -17.51
C ILE A 105 14.06 -3.38 -16.42
N ILE A 106 14.33 -3.12 -15.14
CA ILE A 106 13.57 -3.72 -14.03
C ILE A 106 12.11 -3.27 -14.08
N SER A 107 11.84 -2.00 -14.36
CA SER A 107 10.47 -1.48 -14.47
C SER A 107 9.70 -2.14 -15.62
N LEU A 108 10.34 -2.34 -16.77
CA LEU A 108 9.77 -3.09 -17.89
C LEU A 108 9.52 -4.55 -17.53
N LEU A 109 10.43 -5.19 -16.81
CA LEU A 109 10.24 -6.56 -16.32
C LEU A 109 9.05 -6.65 -15.36
N ILE A 110 8.91 -5.71 -14.42
CA ILE A 110 7.77 -5.68 -13.50
C ILE A 110 6.47 -5.48 -14.27
N MET A 111 6.43 -4.52 -15.20
CA MET A 111 5.26 -4.27 -16.04
C MET A 111 4.89 -5.50 -16.87
N TRP A 112 5.88 -6.17 -17.46
CA TRP A 112 5.67 -7.43 -18.18
C TRP A 112 5.13 -8.54 -17.27
N GLN A 113 5.66 -8.68 -16.05
CA GLN A 113 5.17 -9.65 -15.08
C GLN A 113 3.72 -9.36 -14.66
N LEU A 114 3.36 -8.09 -14.47
CA LEU A 114 1.98 -7.66 -14.23
C LEU A 114 1.06 -8.04 -15.39
N TYR A 115 1.47 -7.74 -16.62
CA TYR A 115 0.67 -8.01 -17.80
C TYR A 115 0.54 -9.52 -18.08
N SER A 116 1.63 -10.28 -17.94
CA SER A 116 1.69 -11.69 -18.35
C SER A 116 1.19 -12.67 -17.29
N GLN A 117 1.27 -12.34 -16.00
CA GLN A 117 1.18 -13.33 -14.90
C GLN A 117 0.21 -12.89 -13.79
N PHE A 118 -0.86 -12.15 -14.13
CA PHE A 118 -1.81 -11.57 -13.18
C PHE A 118 -2.34 -12.55 -12.11
N PHE A 119 -2.28 -13.87 -12.33
CA PHE A 119 -2.81 -14.88 -11.41
C PHE A 119 -1.81 -15.86 -10.75
N HIS A 120 -0.51 -15.92 -11.09
CA HIS A 120 0.36 -17.05 -10.63
C HIS A 120 1.78 -16.70 -10.16
N LEU A 121 2.07 -15.46 -9.77
CA LEU A 121 3.39 -15.13 -9.23
C LEU A 121 3.51 -15.50 -7.73
N SER A 122 4.52 -16.29 -7.38
CA SER A 122 4.78 -16.67 -5.98
C SER A 122 5.10 -15.45 -5.11
N LEU A 123 4.71 -15.52 -3.83
CA LEU A 123 4.96 -14.46 -2.86
C LEU A 123 6.44 -14.07 -2.80
N SER A 124 7.33 -15.06 -2.83
CA SER A 124 8.79 -14.87 -2.81
C SER A 124 9.27 -14.06 -4.01
N THR A 125 8.80 -14.36 -5.22
CA THR A 125 9.19 -13.59 -6.42
C THR A 125 8.75 -12.14 -6.33
N ARG A 126 7.52 -11.88 -5.84
CA ARG A 126 7.01 -10.51 -5.64
C ARG A 126 7.90 -9.72 -4.67
N THR A 127 8.29 -10.33 -3.55
CA THR A 127 9.19 -9.67 -2.56
C THR A 127 10.58 -9.36 -3.11
N VAL A 128 11.20 -10.32 -3.81
CA VAL A 128 12.53 -10.16 -4.40
C VAL A 128 12.52 -9.04 -5.44
N LEU A 129 11.53 -9.06 -6.34
CA LEU A 129 11.40 -8.06 -7.39
C LEU A 129 11.25 -6.64 -6.81
N LEU A 130 10.45 -6.51 -5.76
CA LEU A 130 10.21 -5.25 -5.07
C LEU A 130 11.45 -4.74 -4.31
N SER A 131 12.25 -5.65 -3.75
CA SER A 131 13.51 -5.30 -3.09
C SER A 131 14.58 -4.81 -4.08
N ILE A 132 14.74 -5.50 -5.23
CA ILE A 132 15.68 -5.11 -6.29
C ILE A 132 15.26 -3.76 -6.88
N TYR A 133 13.96 -3.58 -7.10
CA TYR A 133 13.39 -2.32 -7.55
C TYR A 133 13.71 -1.17 -6.59
N SER A 134 13.46 -1.36 -5.28
CA SER A 134 13.75 -0.35 -4.25
C SER A 134 15.23 0.03 -4.23
N ALA A 135 16.14 -0.95 -4.39
CA ALA A 135 17.57 -0.70 -4.48
C ALA A 135 17.91 0.16 -5.71
N CYS A 136 17.39 -0.18 -6.89
CA CYS A 136 17.63 0.61 -8.11
C CYS A 136 17.05 2.03 -8.02
N VAL A 137 15.84 2.19 -7.48
CA VAL A 137 15.24 3.50 -7.24
C VAL A 137 16.09 4.32 -6.28
N SER A 138 16.61 3.72 -5.20
CA SER A 138 17.48 4.44 -4.26
C SER A 138 18.76 4.97 -4.90
N LEU A 139 19.34 4.23 -5.86
CA LEU A 139 20.52 4.69 -6.62
C LEU A 139 20.19 5.89 -7.53
N VAL A 140 19.06 5.84 -8.23
CA VAL A 140 18.61 6.96 -9.08
C VAL A 140 18.25 8.17 -8.23
N LEU A 141 17.56 7.97 -7.11
CA LEU A 141 17.17 9.06 -6.22
C LEU A 141 18.37 9.69 -5.53
N ALA A 142 19.36 8.90 -5.11
CA ALA A 142 20.63 9.40 -4.58
C ALA A 142 21.37 10.28 -5.61
N ASN A 143 21.38 9.87 -6.88
CA ASN A 143 21.92 10.67 -7.98
C ASN A 143 21.21 12.01 -8.16
N VAL A 144 19.88 12.01 -8.13
CA VAL A 144 19.07 13.22 -8.31
C VAL A 144 19.28 14.18 -7.14
N ILE A 145 19.23 13.69 -5.90
CA ILE A 145 19.43 14.49 -4.69
C ILE A 145 20.84 15.07 -4.65
N ALA A 146 21.86 14.27 -4.99
CA ALA A 146 23.25 14.72 -5.05
C ALA A 146 23.48 15.85 -6.07
N LYS A 147 22.78 15.84 -7.21
CA LYS A 147 23.01 16.82 -8.30
C LYS A 147 22.14 18.07 -8.22
N PHE A 148 20.88 17.92 -7.82
CA PHE A 148 19.89 18.99 -7.93
C PHE A 148 19.61 19.66 -6.59
N MET A 149 19.27 18.89 -5.55
CA MET A 149 18.70 19.43 -4.31
C MET A 149 19.07 18.56 -3.10
N TYR A 150 20.24 18.80 -2.52
CA TYR A 150 20.75 17.96 -1.43
C TYR A 150 19.90 18.07 -0.15
N GLU A 151 19.81 19.27 0.42
CA GLU A 151 19.11 19.51 1.70
C GLU A 151 17.59 19.36 1.57
N GLU A 152 17.01 19.93 0.50
CA GLU A 152 15.57 19.83 0.24
C GLU A 152 15.16 18.39 -0.12
N GLY A 153 16.00 17.67 -0.86
CA GLY A 153 15.75 16.28 -1.26
C GLY A 153 15.69 15.31 -0.07
N GLN A 154 16.57 15.47 0.90
CA GLN A 154 16.53 14.69 2.14
C GLN A 154 15.29 15.05 2.99
N SER A 155 14.94 16.33 3.04
CA SER A 155 13.74 16.80 3.74
C SER A 155 12.46 16.19 3.17
N ILE A 156 12.33 16.10 1.84
CA ILE A 156 11.19 15.44 1.15
C ILE A 156 11.02 13.99 1.62
N LEU A 157 12.12 13.24 1.67
CA LEU A 157 12.08 11.81 2.03
C LEU A 157 11.63 11.62 3.48
N ILE A 158 12.21 12.40 4.40
CA ILE A 158 11.85 12.35 5.82
C ILE A 158 10.37 12.72 6.02
N MET A 159 9.92 13.83 5.41
CA MET A 159 8.52 14.26 5.49
C MET A 159 7.55 13.20 4.99
N THR A 160 7.86 12.57 3.86
CA THR A 160 7.03 11.51 3.27
C THR A 160 6.91 10.31 4.22
N ILE A 161 8.03 9.88 4.84
CA ILE A 161 8.02 8.79 5.83
C ILE A 161 7.13 9.13 7.03
N PHE A 162 7.21 10.34 7.55
CA PHE A 162 6.34 10.78 8.65
C PHE A 162 4.86 10.83 8.24
N GLY A 163 4.55 11.34 7.04
CA GLY A 163 3.20 11.34 6.49
C GLY A 163 2.60 9.94 6.40
N LEU A 164 3.36 8.98 5.85
CA LEU A 164 2.94 7.58 5.76
C LEU A 164 2.83 6.90 7.13
N THR A 165 3.71 7.25 8.07
CA THR A 165 3.63 6.76 9.44
C THR A 165 2.35 7.27 10.15
N CYS A 166 1.92 8.53 9.92
CA CYS A 166 0.61 9.01 10.40
C CYS A 166 -0.53 8.16 9.84
N CYS A 167 -0.50 7.85 8.55
CA CYS A 167 -1.51 6.98 7.92
C CYS A 167 -1.53 5.58 8.57
N ILE A 168 -0.37 4.99 8.86
CA ILE A 168 -0.31 3.71 9.58
C ILE A 168 -0.95 3.86 10.98
N LEU A 169 -0.59 4.89 11.73
CA LEU A 169 -1.18 5.13 13.06
C LEU A 169 -2.69 5.36 12.98
N TYR A 170 -3.17 6.07 11.97
CA TYR A 170 -4.59 6.22 11.69
C TYR A 170 -5.26 4.86 11.46
N THR A 171 -4.63 3.92 10.75
CA THR A 171 -5.19 2.58 10.50
C THR A 171 -5.21 1.65 11.73
N LEU A 172 -4.54 2.02 12.83
CA LEU A 172 -4.62 1.26 14.09
C LEU A 172 -5.95 1.49 14.81
N GLN A 173 -6.66 2.58 14.50
CA GLN A 173 -7.97 2.81 15.08
C GLN A 173 -9.01 1.86 14.48
N LYS A 174 -10.03 1.52 15.29
CA LYS A 174 -11.13 0.62 14.87
C LYS A 174 -12.43 1.35 14.56
N ARG A 175 -12.46 2.68 14.75
CA ARG A 175 -13.70 3.46 14.80
C ARG A 175 -14.08 4.12 13.49
N TYR A 176 -13.09 4.53 12.70
CA TYR A 176 -13.29 5.28 11.46
C TYR A 176 -12.83 4.46 10.27
N PRO A 177 -13.60 4.44 9.16
CA PRO A 177 -13.17 3.79 7.93
C PRO A 177 -11.99 4.56 7.30
N PHE A 178 -11.21 3.84 6.50
CA PHE A 178 -10.20 4.44 5.60
C PHE A 178 -10.89 4.87 4.31
N SER A 179 -11.78 5.84 4.45
CA SER A 179 -12.51 6.49 3.37
C SER A 179 -12.69 7.96 3.75
N GLY A 180 -12.87 8.83 2.76
CA GLY A 180 -13.14 10.24 3.00
C GLY A 180 -11.89 11.15 3.04
N ALA A 181 -12.05 12.36 3.55
CA ALA A 181 -10.97 13.35 3.60
C ALA A 181 -9.98 13.13 4.77
N PHE A 182 -10.35 12.37 5.80
CA PHE A 182 -9.58 12.25 7.05
C PHE A 182 -8.15 11.72 6.89
N PRO A 183 -7.87 10.68 6.07
CA PRO A 183 -6.51 10.21 5.87
C PRO A 183 -5.59 11.27 5.23
N PHE A 184 -6.14 12.11 4.34
CA PHE A 184 -5.40 13.23 3.76
C PHE A 184 -5.06 14.27 4.81
N VAL A 185 -6.01 14.63 5.68
CA VAL A 185 -5.78 15.61 6.75
C VAL A 185 -4.76 15.10 7.76
N CYS A 186 -4.77 13.82 8.15
CA CYS A 186 -3.72 13.23 9.02
C CYS A 186 -2.34 13.37 8.38
N SER A 187 -2.20 12.91 7.14
CA SER A 187 -0.89 12.89 6.47
C SER A 187 -0.35 14.31 6.23
N LEU A 188 -1.19 15.22 5.74
CA LEU A 188 -0.83 16.63 5.57
C LEU A 188 -0.49 17.30 6.90
N GLY A 189 -1.27 17.04 7.94
CA GLY A 189 -1.00 17.53 9.30
C GLY A 189 0.36 17.05 9.82
N ALA A 190 0.68 15.77 9.62
CA ALA A 190 1.97 15.21 9.99
C ALA A 190 3.13 15.82 9.20
N ILE A 191 2.98 16.01 7.88
CA ILE A 191 3.98 16.68 7.05
C ILE A 191 4.23 18.11 7.53
N CYS A 192 3.15 18.86 7.83
CA CYS A 192 3.26 20.23 8.34
C CYS A 192 3.97 20.27 9.70
N LEU A 193 3.65 19.36 10.62
CA LEU A 193 4.33 19.29 11.92
C LEU A 193 5.81 18.94 11.78
N THR A 194 6.14 17.96 10.93
CA THR A 194 7.53 17.60 10.65
C THR A 194 8.28 18.73 9.94
N SER A 195 7.60 19.55 9.13
CA SER A 195 8.20 20.73 8.49
C SER A 195 8.71 21.76 9.48
N LEU A 196 7.96 22.02 10.55
CA LEU A 196 8.37 22.98 11.59
C LEU A 196 9.63 22.51 12.31
N TRP A 197 9.72 21.20 12.56
CA TRP A 197 10.87 20.58 13.20
C TRP A 197 12.10 20.54 12.28
N LEU A 198 11.93 20.14 11.01
CA LEU A 198 13.00 20.14 10.01
C LEU A 198 13.54 21.56 9.74
N ARG A 199 12.66 22.56 9.67
CA ARG A 199 13.07 23.96 9.53
C ARG A 199 14.00 24.41 10.65
N TYR A 200 13.72 24.00 11.88
CA TYR A 200 14.54 24.34 13.02
C TYR A 200 15.92 23.65 12.97
N ILE A 201 15.97 22.41 12.50
CA ILE A 201 17.23 21.62 12.44
C ILE A 201 18.13 22.06 11.29
N TYR A 202 17.56 22.29 10.11
CA TYR A 202 18.31 22.64 8.91
C TYR A 202 18.44 24.16 8.70
N GLU A 203 17.95 24.97 9.63
CA GLU A 203 17.95 26.45 9.58
C GLU A 203 17.44 27.01 8.22
N MET A 204 16.50 26.30 7.60
CA MET A 204 16.03 26.63 6.24
C MET A 204 15.14 27.87 6.21
N ASP A 205 15.24 28.56 5.07
CA ASP A 205 14.35 29.67 4.77
C ASP A 205 12.89 29.19 4.61
N PRO A 206 11.89 30.01 4.99
CA PRO A 206 10.47 29.66 4.87
C PRO A 206 10.03 29.35 3.44
N ILE A 207 10.74 29.90 2.45
CA ILE A 207 10.44 29.73 1.02
C ILE A 207 11.01 28.40 0.52
N GLU A 208 12.22 28.04 0.95
CA GLU A 208 12.89 26.80 0.55
C GLU A 208 12.13 25.57 1.06
N ILE A 209 11.58 25.62 2.28
CA ILE A 209 10.82 24.49 2.84
C ILE A 209 9.47 24.25 2.14
N LEU A 210 8.98 25.21 1.36
CA LEU A 210 7.71 25.06 0.64
C LEU A 210 7.80 23.97 -0.44
N LEU A 211 8.95 23.80 -1.08
CA LEU A 211 9.16 22.76 -2.08
C LEU A 211 9.12 21.36 -1.44
N PRO A 212 9.83 21.07 -0.33
CA PRO A 212 9.67 19.83 0.40
C PRO A 212 8.25 19.53 0.87
N ILE A 213 7.54 20.53 1.40
CA ILE A 213 6.15 20.36 1.86
C ILE A 213 5.25 19.97 0.70
N THR A 214 5.33 20.71 -0.41
CA THR A 214 4.48 20.45 -1.59
C THR A 214 4.79 19.10 -2.23
N ALA A 215 6.06 18.76 -2.42
CA ALA A 215 6.46 17.47 -2.98
C ALA A 215 6.06 16.28 -2.09
N ALA A 216 6.32 16.34 -0.78
CA ALA A 216 5.94 15.28 0.15
C ALA A 216 4.41 15.12 0.26
N SER A 217 3.68 16.25 0.25
CA SER A 217 2.22 16.22 0.27
C SER A 217 1.64 15.52 -0.96
N LEU A 218 2.20 15.79 -2.14
CA LEU A 218 1.76 15.20 -3.40
C LEU A 218 1.99 13.69 -3.40
N ILE A 219 3.15 13.23 -2.90
CA ILE A 219 3.45 11.79 -2.78
C ILE A 219 2.49 11.10 -1.81
N CYS A 220 2.20 11.71 -0.65
CA CYS A 220 1.26 11.12 0.31
C CYS A 220 -0.18 11.08 -0.22
N ILE A 221 -0.65 12.16 -0.86
CA ILE A 221 -1.98 12.20 -1.51
C ILE A 221 -2.08 11.10 -2.57
N TYR A 222 -1.05 10.98 -3.40
CA TYR A 222 -0.94 9.95 -4.42
C TYR A 222 -1.08 8.53 -3.83
N ILE A 223 -0.32 8.22 -2.78
CA ILE A 223 -0.38 6.90 -2.11
C ILE A 223 -1.77 6.62 -1.54
N ILE A 224 -2.42 7.62 -0.93
CA ILE A 224 -3.76 7.46 -0.35
C ILE A 224 -4.81 7.21 -1.44
N LEU A 225 -4.77 7.97 -2.55
CA LEU A 225 -5.69 7.82 -3.67
C LEU A 225 -5.55 6.45 -4.33
N GLU A 226 -4.31 6.01 -4.56
CA GLU A 226 -4.04 4.69 -5.13
C GLU A 226 -4.54 3.58 -4.20
N LEU A 227 -4.41 3.76 -2.89
CA LEU A 227 -4.93 2.81 -1.90
C LEU A 227 -6.45 2.74 -1.90
N TYR A 228 -7.16 3.86 -2.13
CA TYR A 228 -8.61 3.86 -2.33
C TYR A 228 -9.01 3.06 -3.56
N TYR A 229 -8.32 3.25 -4.67
CA TYR A 229 -8.58 2.46 -5.87
C TYR A 229 -8.30 0.96 -5.63
N MET A 230 -7.18 0.62 -5.00
CA MET A 230 -6.80 -0.76 -4.71
C MET A 230 -7.78 -1.47 -3.75
N MET A 231 -8.34 -0.76 -2.78
CA MET A 231 -9.36 -1.32 -1.89
C MET A 231 -10.62 -1.79 -2.64
N HIS A 232 -10.94 -1.21 -3.79
CA HIS A 232 -12.11 -1.60 -4.58
C HIS A 232 -11.81 -2.71 -5.58
N ASN A 233 -10.55 -2.89 -5.97
CA ASN A 233 -10.15 -3.74 -7.09
C ASN A 233 -9.29 -4.95 -6.71
N VAL A 234 -8.83 -5.04 -5.46
CA VAL A 234 -7.94 -6.11 -4.99
C VAL A 234 -8.59 -6.91 -3.85
N THR A 235 -8.25 -8.20 -3.77
CA THR A 235 -8.67 -9.10 -2.69
C THR A 235 -7.75 -8.96 -1.47
N LEU A 236 -8.21 -9.41 -0.29
CA LEU A 236 -7.45 -9.24 0.96
C LEU A 236 -6.08 -9.96 0.95
N GLU A 237 -5.98 -11.09 0.26
CA GLU A 237 -4.77 -11.91 0.19
C GLU A 237 -3.68 -11.31 -0.72
N ASP A 238 -4.05 -10.41 -1.63
CA ASP A 238 -3.18 -9.85 -2.65
C ASP A 238 -2.50 -8.52 -2.25
N TYR A 239 -2.24 -8.31 -0.96
CA TYR A 239 -1.58 -7.09 -0.46
C TYR A 239 -0.17 -6.87 -1.04
N MET A 240 0.58 -7.94 -1.38
CA MET A 240 1.88 -7.80 -2.05
C MET A 240 1.74 -7.34 -3.50
N LEU A 241 0.68 -7.78 -4.19
CA LEU A 241 0.38 -7.35 -5.55
C LEU A 241 -0.04 -5.87 -5.55
N ALA A 242 -0.85 -5.46 -4.57
CA ALA A 242 -1.24 -4.07 -4.39
C ALA A 242 -0.03 -3.14 -4.19
N ASN A 243 0.95 -3.54 -3.34
CA ASN A 243 2.19 -2.78 -3.20
C ASN A 243 2.93 -2.67 -4.53
N LEU A 244 3.09 -3.78 -5.24
CA LEU A 244 3.86 -3.79 -6.47
C LEU A 244 3.20 -2.96 -7.59
N ASN A 245 1.87 -2.91 -7.64
CA ASN A 245 1.14 -1.96 -8.49
C ASN A 245 1.46 -0.51 -8.13
N LEU A 246 1.36 -0.16 -6.84
CA LEU A 246 1.65 1.19 -6.33
C LEU A 246 3.05 1.67 -6.75
N PHE A 247 4.07 0.82 -6.65
CA PHE A 247 5.43 1.20 -7.06
C PHE A 247 5.60 1.38 -8.57
N ILE A 248 4.89 0.60 -9.39
CA ILE A 248 4.92 0.81 -10.84
C ILE A 248 4.27 2.14 -11.21
N ASP A 249 3.21 2.51 -10.52
CA ASP A 249 2.47 3.73 -10.82
C ASP A 249 3.28 4.99 -10.44
N ILE A 250 4.25 4.89 -9.52
CA ILE A 250 5.22 5.97 -9.25
C ILE A 250 6.10 6.25 -10.48
N ILE A 251 6.48 5.23 -11.24
CA ILE A 251 7.30 5.40 -12.46
C ILE A 251 6.42 5.71 -13.68
N TYR A 252 5.24 5.13 -13.74
CA TYR A 252 4.32 5.25 -14.88
C TYR A 252 3.03 5.96 -14.44
N PRO A 253 3.07 7.30 -14.28
CA PRO A 253 1.95 8.07 -13.74
C PRO A 253 0.71 8.06 -14.64
N ILE A 254 0.81 7.61 -15.89
CA ILE A 254 -0.34 7.47 -16.80
C ILE A 254 -1.35 6.44 -16.26
N ARG A 255 -0.87 5.33 -15.66
CA ARG A 255 -1.76 4.35 -14.99
C ARG A 255 -2.48 4.99 -13.81
N PHE A 256 -1.77 5.78 -13.02
CA PHE A 256 -2.38 6.55 -11.95
C PHE A 256 -3.46 7.51 -12.45
N ILE A 257 -3.23 8.25 -13.55
CA ILE A 257 -4.25 9.14 -14.11
C ILE A 257 -5.48 8.34 -14.51
N HIS A 258 -5.31 7.14 -15.07
CA HIS A 258 -6.43 6.26 -15.38
C HIS A 258 -7.19 5.83 -14.11
N HIS A 259 -6.50 5.34 -13.07
CA HIS A 259 -7.12 4.97 -11.79
C HIS A 259 -7.84 6.16 -11.13
N PHE A 260 -7.26 7.36 -11.24
CA PHE A 260 -7.86 8.60 -10.74
C PHE A 260 -9.13 8.98 -11.50
N CYS A 261 -9.12 8.88 -12.84
CA CYS A 261 -10.32 9.10 -13.64
C CYS A 261 -11.42 8.10 -13.30
N GLU A 262 -11.08 6.82 -13.14
CA GLU A 262 -12.03 5.77 -12.75
C GLU A 262 -12.60 6.02 -11.35
N LEU A 263 -11.75 6.41 -10.39
CA LEU A 263 -12.20 6.82 -9.05
C LEU A 263 -13.12 8.04 -9.11
N THR A 264 -12.85 8.98 -10.02
CA THR A 264 -13.65 10.19 -10.25
C THR A 264 -15.01 9.87 -10.87
N ASP A 265 -15.07 8.95 -11.83
CA ASP A 265 -16.33 8.50 -12.44
C ASP A 265 -17.22 7.76 -11.42
N HIS A 266 -16.60 7.12 -10.43
CA HIS A 266 -17.27 6.49 -9.30
C HIS A 266 -17.50 7.43 -8.10
N LEU A 267 -17.22 8.75 -8.18
CA LEU A 267 -17.41 9.70 -7.06
C LEU A 267 -18.85 9.86 -6.57
N ASN A 268 -19.84 9.37 -7.33
CA ASN A 268 -21.20 9.18 -6.80
C ASN A 268 -21.26 8.16 -5.63
N MET A 269 -20.17 7.44 -5.33
CA MET A 269 -19.98 6.57 -4.16
C MET A 269 -19.22 7.21 -2.99
N PHE A 270 -18.71 8.45 -3.10
CA PHE A 270 -18.04 9.16 -2.00
C PHE A 270 -18.81 10.42 -1.57
N PRO A 271 -20.06 10.29 -1.07
CA PRO A 271 -20.82 11.43 -0.57
C PRO A 271 -20.07 12.14 0.57
N ASP A 272 -19.33 11.41 1.41
CA ASP A 272 -18.66 11.97 2.59
C ASP A 272 -17.52 12.96 2.30
N VAL A 273 -16.95 12.94 1.08
CA VAL A 273 -15.88 13.89 0.67
C VAL A 273 -16.48 15.20 0.16
N LEU A 274 -17.60 15.13 -0.56
CA LEU A 274 -18.25 16.29 -1.19
C LEU A 274 -19.39 16.87 -0.34
N TYR A 275 -20.02 16.05 0.49
CA TYR A 275 -21.12 16.36 1.40
C TYR A 275 -20.81 15.83 2.81
N PRO A 276 -19.87 16.45 3.54
CA PRO A 276 -19.65 16.12 4.94
C PRO A 276 -20.83 16.62 5.79
N GLY A 277 -21.93 15.86 5.87
CA GLY A 277 -23.10 16.31 6.63
C GLY A 277 -24.43 15.55 6.49
N GLU A 278 -24.49 14.42 5.77
CA GLU A 278 -25.65 13.50 5.86
C GLU A 278 -25.34 12.27 6.72
#